data_AF-A0A0G0ER05-F1
#
_entry.id   AF-A0A0G0ER05-F1
#
_cell.length_a   1.000
_cell.length_b   1.000
_cell.length_c   1.000
_cell.angle_alpha   90.00
_cell.angle_beta   90.00
_cell.angle_gamma   90.00
#
_symmetry.space_group_name_H-M   'P 1'
#
loop_
_entity.id
_entity.type
_entity.pdbx_description
1 polymer ?
#
loop_
_entity_poly.entity_id
_entity_poly.type
_entity_poly.pdbx_seq_one_letter_code
_entity_poly.pdbx_strand_id
1 'polypeptide(L)'
;YNPHRSETIIVGWGSVKNTVLDLISQGEDIGYLHYEYLFPLKTELLNTLIKRGKKIILIENNQTGQLGEMLKEKTGYPFKKKLLKYDGRPFFVEDILEYLKNEK
;
A
#
# COMPACT_ATOMS: atom_id res chain seq x y z
N TYR A 1 -7.88 5.85 4.10
CA TYR A 1 -8.51 6.80 3.15
C TYR A 1 -9.29 6.01 2.12
N ASN A 2 -10.64 6.08 2.14
CA ASN A 2 -11.55 5.36 1.24
C ASN A 2 -11.28 3.85 0.96
N PRO A 3 -10.74 3.03 1.89
CA PRO A 3 -10.29 1.68 1.54
C PRO A 3 -11.43 0.70 1.19
N HIS A 4 -12.69 1.07 1.42
CA HIS A 4 -13.85 0.23 1.09
C HIS A 4 -14.51 0.58 -0.25
N ARG A 5 -14.21 1.75 -0.81
CA ARG A 5 -14.88 2.24 -2.03
C ARG A 5 -14.10 1.85 -3.29
N SER A 6 -12.79 2.04 -3.27
CA SER A 6 -11.95 1.77 -4.43
C SER A 6 -11.67 0.28 -4.60
N GLU A 7 -11.39 -0.11 -5.84
CA GLU A 7 -11.03 -1.49 -6.17
C GLU A 7 -9.55 -1.79 -5.90
N THR A 8 -8.70 -0.80 -6.13
CA THR A 8 -7.26 -0.86 -5.82
C THR A 8 -7.00 -0.24 -4.45
N ILE A 9 -6.33 -0.99 -3.58
CA ILE A 9 -5.94 -0.57 -2.24
C ILE A 9 -4.41 -0.54 -2.15
N ILE A 10 -3.87 0.64 -1.91
CA ILE A 10 -2.48 0.80 -1.50
C ILE A 10 -2.36 0.51 0.00
N VAL A 11 -1.35 -0.27 0.37
CA VAL A 11 -0.94 -0.54 1.75
C VAL A 11 0.46 0.02 1.93
N GLY A 12 0.68 0.83 2.97
CA GLY A 12 2.00 1.39 3.23
C GLY A 12 2.08 2.08 4.58
N TRP A 13 3.24 2.65 4.87
CA TRP A 13 3.57 3.28 6.14
C TRP A 13 4.56 4.43 5.95
N GLY A 14 4.73 5.25 6.99
CA GLY A 14 5.72 6.33 7.00
C GLY A 14 5.56 7.35 5.86
N SER A 15 6.68 7.71 5.23
CA SER A 15 6.78 8.79 4.24
C SER A 15 5.97 8.57 2.96
N VAL A 16 5.55 7.32 2.67
CA VAL A 16 4.68 6.99 1.54
C VAL A 16 3.31 7.68 1.64
N LYS A 17 2.90 8.06 2.86
CA LYS A 17 1.57 8.63 3.14
C LYS A 17 1.21 9.79 2.24
N ASN A 18 2.07 10.82 2.19
CA ASN A 18 1.73 12.07 1.52
C ASN A 18 1.58 11.87 0.01
N THR A 19 2.51 11.14 -0.61
CA THR A 19 2.45 10.83 -2.05
C THR A 19 1.15 10.10 -2.43
N VAL A 20 0.69 9.16 -1.60
CA VAL A 20 -0.57 8.45 -1.85
C VAL A 20 -1.79 9.36 -1.65
N LEU A 21 -1.75 10.27 -0.68
CA LEU A 21 -2.82 11.26 -0.51
C LEU A 21 -2.88 12.26 -1.67
N ASP A 22 -1.73 12.67 -2.20
CA ASP A 22 -1.65 13.54 -3.36
C ASP A 22 -2.34 12.88 -4.57
N LEU A 23 -2.09 11.60 -4.82
CA LEU A 23 -2.78 10.83 -5.87
C LEU A 23 -4.30 10.80 -5.69
N ILE A 24 -4.77 10.53 -4.46
CA ILE A 24 -6.21 10.52 -4.15
C ILE A 24 -6.80 11.93 -4.40
N SER A 25 -6.07 12.98 -4.02
CA SER A 25 -6.51 14.37 -4.23
C SER A 25 -6.55 14.78 -5.71
N GLN A 26 -5.70 14.17 -6.55
CA GLN A 26 -5.66 14.34 -7.99
C GLN A 26 -6.77 13.55 -8.72
N GLY A 27 -7.56 12.75 -7.98
CA GLY A 27 -8.72 12.04 -8.52
C GLY A 27 -8.47 10.57 -8.90
N GLU A 28 -7.31 10.00 -8.55
CA GLU A 28 -7.07 8.57 -8.74
C GLU A 28 -8.02 7.73 -7.87
N ASP A 29 -8.70 6.75 -8.47
CA ASP A 29 -9.61 5.84 -7.76
C ASP A 29 -8.83 4.73 -7.03
N ILE A 30 -8.14 5.14 -5.96
CA ILE A 30 -7.37 4.27 -5.10
C ILE A 30 -7.76 4.47 -3.63
N GLY A 31 -7.83 3.36 -2.90
CA GLY A 31 -7.95 3.35 -1.46
C GLY A 31 -6.57 3.29 -0.83
N TYR A 32 -6.41 3.85 0.37
CA TYR A 32 -5.16 3.78 1.12
C TYR A 32 -5.37 3.26 2.53
N LEU A 33 -4.72 2.14 2.84
CA LEU A 33 -4.56 1.57 4.17
C LEU A 33 -3.16 1.96 4.69
N HIS A 34 -3.13 3.04 5.46
CA HIS A 34 -1.91 3.54 6.09
C HIS A 34 -1.71 2.90 7.45
N TYR A 35 -0.55 2.29 7.66
CA TYR A 35 -0.07 1.85 8.97
C TYR A 35 0.72 2.97 9.64
N GLU A 36 0.11 3.62 10.62
CA GLU A 36 0.74 4.71 11.39
C GLU A 36 1.76 4.20 12.42
N TYR A 37 1.50 3.03 13.00
CA TYR A 37 2.40 2.32 13.91
C TYR A 37 2.41 0.82 13.57
N LEU A 38 3.55 0.19 13.78
CA LEU A 38 3.74 -1.25 13.51
C LEU A 38 3.34 -2.13 14.70
N PHE A 39 3.31 -1.57 15.91
CA PHE A 39 2.96 -2.32 17.11
C PHE A 39 1.95 -1.56 18.00
N PRO A 40 0.84 -2.19 18.42
CA PRO A 40 0.37 -3.51 18.00
C PRO A 40 -0.06 -3.52 16.52
N LEU A 41 0.30 -4.58 15.79
CA LEU A 41 -0.01 -4.70 14.36
C LEU A 41 -1.48 -5.06 14.14
N LYS A 42 -2.27 -4.12 13.61
CA LYS A 42 -3.71 -4.30 13.34
C LYS A 42 -3.94 -4.88 11.94
N THR A 43 -4.66 -5.99 11.84
CA THR A 43 -4.83 -6.73 10.56
C THR A 43 -6.28 -6.98 10.18
N GLU A 44 -7.23 -6.61 11.03
CA GLU A 44 -8.66 -6.87 10.87
C GLU A 44 -9.21 -6.24 9.59
N LEU A 45 -8.84 -4.98 9.34
CA LEU A 45 -9.24 -4.26 8.13
C LEU A 45 -8.57 -4.87 6.89
N LEU A 46 -7.27 -5.16 6.94
CA LEU A 46 -6.56 -5.80 5.84
C LEU A 46 -7.21 -7.15 5.47
N ASN A 47 -7.48 -8.01 6.45
CA ASN A 47 -8.18 -9.28 6.26
C ASN A 47 -9.57 -9.09 5.64
N THR A 48 -10.29 -8.05 6.02
CA THR A 48 -11.59 -7.72 5.42
C THR A 48 -11.43 -7.36 3.93
N LEU A 49 -10.42 -6.58 3.57
CA LEU A 49 -10.17 -6.18 2.18
C LEU A 49 -9.71 -7.37 1.32
N ILE A 50 -8.86 -8.23 1.89
CA ILE A 50 -8.43 -9.49 1.26
C ILE A 50 -9.65 -10.38 0.96
N LYS A 51 -10.52 -10.62 1.95
CA LYS A 51 -11.73 -11.44 1.79
C LYS A 51 -12.69 -10.89 0.75
N ARG A 52 -12.72 -9.56 0.57
CA ARG A 52 -13.52 -8.87 -0.47
C ARG A 52 -12.89 -8.95 -1.86
N GLY A 53 -11.73 -9.58 -2.02
CA GLY A 53 -11.06 -9.75 -3.32
C GLY A 53 -10.42 -8.47 -3.86
N LYS A 54 -10.19 -7.46 -3.03
CA LYS A 54 -9.61 -6.18 -3.45
C LYS A 54 -8.21 -6.36 -4.03
N LYS A 55 -7.84 -5.53 -5.02
CA LYS A 55 -6.47 -5.46 -5.56
C LYS A 55 -5.57 -4.74 -4.56
N ILE A 56 -4.76 -5.49 -3.82
CA ILE A 56 -3.87 -4.94 -2.79
C ILE A 56 -2.46 -4.75 -3.36
N ILE A 57 -1.92 -3.54 -3.21
CA ILE A 57 -0.58 -3.16 -3.62
C ILE A 57 0.18 -2.65 -2.40
N LEU A 58 1.32 -3.27 -2.10
CA LEU A 58 2.20 -2.83 -1.03
C LEU A 58 3.19 -1.78 -1.55
N ILE A 59 3.34 -0.65 -0.86
CA ILE A 59 4.34 0.36 -1.19
C ILE A 59 5.19 0.64 0.06
N GLU A 60 6.49 0.45 -0.07
CA GLU A 60 7.45 0.67 1.01
C GLU A 60 8.74 1.32 0.51
N ASN A 61 9.25 2.28 1.28
CA ASN A 61 10.54 2.91 1.02
C ASN A 61 11.66 2.13 1.74
N ASN A 62 11.77 0.84 1.43
CA ASN A 62 12.85 -0.04 1.88
C ASN A 62 13.12 -1.15 0.85
N GLN A 63 14.21 -1.89 1.04
CA GLN A 63 14.66 -2.88 0.07
C GLN A 63 13.90 -4.21 0.16
N THR A 64 13.52 -4.65 1.35
CA THR A 64 13.03 -6.03 1.58
C THR A 64 11.51 -6.15 1.67
N GLY A 65 10.78 -5.05 1.87
CA GLY A 65 9.33 -5.08 2.09
C GLY A 65 8.96 -5.56 3.50
N GLN A 66 9.60 -4.97 4.52
CA GLN A 66 9.50 -5.42 5.91
C GLN A 66 8.08 -5.39 6.47
N LEU A 67 7.29 -4.34 6.16
CA LEU A 67 5.89 -4.30 6.56
C LEU A 67 5.11 -5.43 5.87
N GLY A 68 5.35 -5.67 4.59
CA GLY A 68 4.76 -6.76 3.84
C GLY A 68 5.02 -8.12 4.47
N GLU A 69 6.24 -8.38 4.92
CA GLU A 69 6.62 -9.61 5.61
C GLU A 69 5.89 -9.78 6.95
N MET A 70 5.87 -8.74 7.78
CA MET A 70 5.13 -8.74 9.06
C MET A 70 3.63 -8.98 8.85
N LEU A 71 3.04 -8.31 7.87
CA LEU A 71 1.62 -8.47 7.54
C LEU A 71 1.33 -9.86 6.99
N LYS A 72 2.22 -10.41 6.13
CA LYS A 72 2.11 -11.78 5.63
C LYS A 72 2.17 -12.79 6.77
N GLU A 73 3.06 -12.62 7.74
CA GLU A 73 3.17 -13.52 8.89
C GLU A 73 1.87 -13.56 9.71
N LYS A 74 1.22 -12.40 9.91
CA LYS A 74 -0.03 -12.31 10.69
C LYS A 74 -1.30 -12.67 9.92
N THR A 75 -1.34 -12.44 8.61
CA THR A 75 -2.56 -12.61 7.79
C THR A 75 -2.51 -13.82 6.86
N GLY A 76 -1.33 -14.39 6.62
CA GLY A 76 -1.10 -15.39 5.58
C GLY A 76 -1.14 -14.82 4.16
N TYR A 77 -1.35 -13.51 3.98
CA TYR A 77 -1.51 -12.91 2.65
C TYR A 77 -0.17 -12.66 1.96
N PRO A 78 0.13 -13.31 0.82
CA PRO A 78 1.34 -13.03 0.07
C PRO A 78 1.13 -11.78 -0.79
N PHE A 79 1.76 -10.67 -0.42
CA PHE A 79 1.79 -9.46 -1.25
C PHE A 79 2.52 -9.72 -2.57
N LYS A 80 1.78 -10.10 -3.61
CA LYS A 80 2.30 -10.36 -4.96
C LYS A 80 2.66 -9.06 -5.69
N LYS A 81 1.92 -7.99 -5.42
CA LYS A 81 2.11 -6.66 -6.01
C LYS A 81 2.75 -5.76 -4.98
N LYS A 82 4.00 -5.36 -5.25
CA LYS A 82 4.78 -4.49 -4.38
C LYS A 82 5.64 -3.51 -5.17
N LEU A 83 5.65 -2.27 -4.73
CA LEU A 83 6.54 -1.22 -5.21
C LEU A 83 7.49 -0.83 -4.08
N LEU A 84 8.78 -1.13 -4.27
CA LEU A 84 9.83 -0.93 -3.29
C LEU A 84 10.85 0.09 -3.80
N LYS A 85 11.30 0.99 -2.94
CA LYS A 85 12.33 2.00 -3.27
C LYS A 85 13.30 2.15 -2.11
N TYR A 86 14.60 2.13 -2.39
CA TYR A 86 15.66 2.12 -1.38
C TYR A 86 16.90 2.94 -1.78
N ASP A 87 16.75 3.82 -2.76
CA ASP A 87 17.82 4.68 -3.31
C ASP A 87 18.02 5.99 -2.53
N GLY A 88 17.45 6.09 -1.33
CA GLY A 88 17.48 7.28 -0.47
C GLY A 88 16.52 8.41 -0.90
N ARG A 89 15.82 8.27 -2.02
CA ARG A 89 14.83 9.26 -2.48
C ARG A 89 13.42 8.89 -2.00
N PRO A 90 12.56 9.89 -1.70
CA PRO A 90 11.16 9.64 -1.42
C PRO A 90 10.44 9.09 -2.66
N PHE A 91 9.25 8.55 -2.46
CA PHE A 91 8.35 8.28 -3.58
C PHE A 91 7.76 9.58 -4.13
N PHE A 92 7.79 9.70 -5.45
CA PHE A 92 7.08 10.74 -6.18
C PHE A 92 5.75 10.19 -6.70
N VAL A 93 4.83 11.09 -7.03
CA VAL A 93 3.50 10.76 -7.56
C VAL A 93 3.66 9.94 -8.84
N GLU A 94 4.61 10.32 -9.68
CA GLU A 94 4.93 9.68 -10.96
C GLU A 94 5.38 8.23 -10.78
N ASP A 95 6.18 7.93 -9.75
CA ASP A 95 6.66 6.56 -9.46
C ASP A 95 5.48 5.60 -9.28
N ILE A 96 4.46 6.04 -8.54
CA ILE A 96 3.29 5.23 -8.22
C ILE A 96 2.35 5.16 -9.43
N LEU A 97 2.14 6.26 -10.15
CA LEU A 97 1.30 6.27 -11.37
C LEU A 97 1.86 5.34 -12.45
N GLU A 98 3.17 5.36 -12.67
CA GLU A 98 3.83 4.48 -13.64
C GLU A 98 3.62 3.01 -13.26
N TYR A 99 3.82 2.67 -11.99
CA TYR A 99 3.55 1.33 -11.48
C TYR A 99 2.08 0.91 -11.70
N LEU A 100 1.12 1.78 -11.35
CA LEU A 100 -0.32 1.51 -11.52
C LEU A 100 -0.72 1.32 -12.99
N LYS A 101 -0.08 2.03 -13.93
CA LYS A 101 -0.30 1.88 -15.38
C LYS A 101 0.25 0.56 -15.91
N ASN A 102 1.44 0.16 -15.49
CA ASN A 102 2.10 -1.07 -15.94
C ASN A 102 1.48 -2.35 -15.34
N GLU A 103 0.71 -2.21 -14.25
CA GLU A 103 -0.01 -3.30 -13.57
C GLU A 103 -1.44 -3.54 -14.10
N LYS A 104 -1.86 -2.85 -15.16
CA LYS A 104 -3.11 -3.12 -15.89
C LYS A 104 -2.92 -4.27 -16.86
#